data_AF-A0A844XFB7-F1
#
_entry.id   AF-A0A844XFB7-F1
#
_cell.length_a   1.000
_cell.length_b   1.000
_cell.length_c   1.000
_cell.angle_alpha   90.00
_cell.angle_beta   90.00
_cell.angle_gamma   90.00
#
_symmetry.space_group_name_H-M   'P 1'
#
loop_
_entity.id
_entity.type
_entity.pdbx_description
1 polymer ?
#
loop_
_entity_poly.entity_id
_entity_poly.type
_entity_poly.pdbx_seq_one_letter_code
_entity_poly.pdbx_strand_id
1 'polypeptide(L)'
;MIEQYLIFIAVIVIPFPIGFALAHFRPHSKSLKNAALSALPIALPCFAYAIWIALTQDLSCPAQGPCENMAQIWLIALCVIGVLTGVTGFGVGLLGDAYARRRAQERKL
;
A
#
# COMPACT_ATOMS: atom_id res chain seq x y z
N MET A 1 -16.74 -9.55 10.54
CA MET A 1 -15.54 -10.35 10.24
C MET A 1 -15.26 -10.49 8.75
N ILE A 2 -16.17 -11.04 7.93
CA ILE A 2 -15.93 -11.22 6.47
C ILE A 2 -15.53 -9.92 5.75
N GLU A 3 -16.19 -8.80 6.04
CA GLU A 3 -15.87 -7.50 5.42
C GLU A 3 -14.46 -7.00 5.77
N GLN A 4 -14.00 -7.24 7.00
CA GLN A 4 -12.64 -6.86 7.43
C GLN A 4 -11.57 -7.69 6.70
N TYR A 5 -11.83 -8.97 6.45
CA TYR A 5 -10.95 -9.81 5.63
C TYR A 5 -10.92 -9.37 4.17
N LEU A 6 -12.05 -8.95 3.61
CA LEU A 6 -12.12 -8.44 2.23
C LEU A 6 -11.30 -7.16 2.05
N ILE A 7 -11.34 -6.24 3.02
CA ILE A 7 -10.49 -5.05 3.00
C ILE A 7 -9.01 -5.44 3.03
N PHE A 8 -8.61 -6.37 3.90
CA PHE A 8 -7.24 -6.86 3.98
C PHE A 8 -6.76 -7.52 2.68
N ILE A 9 -7.63 -8.32 2.05
CA ILE A 9 -7.34 -8.97 0.77
C ILE A 9 -7.23 -7.93 -0.34
N ALA A 10 -8.13 -6.95 -0.41
CA ALA A 10 -8.08 -5.89 -1.42
C ALA A 10 -6.78 -5.07 -1.33
N VAL A 11 -6.35 -4.76 -0.11
CA VAL A 11 -5.11 -4.04 0.23
C VAL A 11 -3.86 -4.80 -0.27
N ILE A 12 -3.89 -6.14 -0.28
CA ILE A 12 -2.77 -6.99 -0.75
C ILE A 12 -2.87 -7.28 -2.25
N VAL A 13 -4.09 -7.48 -2.77
CA VAL A 13 -4.33 -7.94 -4.14
C VAL A 13 -4.24 -6.80 -5.15
N ILE A 14 -4.70 -5.59 -4.84
CA ILE A 14 -4.72 -4.47 -5.80
C ILE A 14 -3.31 -3.95 -6.19
N PRO A 15 -2.30 -3.92 -5.32
CA PRO A 15 -0.92 -3.59 -5.71
C PRO A 15 -0.32 -4.61 -6.69
N PHE A 16 -0.85 -5.83 -6.73
CA PHE A 16 -0.30 -6.94 -7.50
C PHE A 16 -0.43 -6.77 -9.02
N PRO A 17 -1.63 -6.49 -9.61
CA PRO A 17 -1.76 -6.17 -11.03
C PRO A 17 -0.92 -4.97 -11.47
N ILE A 18 -0.79 -3.96 -10.60
CA ILE A 18 -0.06 -2.72 -10.91
C ILE A 18 1.45 -3.02 -11.00
N GLY A 19 2.01 -3.70 -9.99
CA GLY A 19 3.41 -4.12 -10.01
C GLY A 19 3.71 -5.08 -11.16
N PHE A 20 2.80 -6.01 -11.46
CA PHE A 20 2.93 -6.95 -12.56
C PHE A 20 2.91 -6.25 -13.94
N ALA A 21 1.97 -5.32 -14.15
CA ALA A 21 1.88 -4.55 -15.39
C ALA A 21 3.14 -3.69 -15.62
N LEU A 22 3.60 -2.98 -14.58
CA LEU A 22 4.81 -2.15 -14.66
C LEU A 22 6.06 -2.97 -15.01
N ALA A 23 6.20 -4.15 -14.41
CA ALA A 23 7.27 -5.07 -14.72
C ALA A 23 7.18 -5.66 -16.13
N HIS A 24 5.97 -5.96 -16.62
CA HIS A 24 5.75 -6.55 -17.94
C HIS A 24 6.06 -5.57 -19.09
N PHE A 25 5.64 -4.30 -18.95
CA PHE A 25 5.77 -3.31 -20.03
C PHE A 25 7.14 -2.61 -20.06
N ARG A 26 7.90 -2.59 -18.96
CA ARG A 26 9.23 -1.93 -18.91
C ARG A 26 10.28 -2.73 -18.12
N PRO A 27 10.74 -3.90 -18.62
CA PRO A 27 11.65 -4.81 -17.94
C PRO A 27 13.10 -4.31 -17.76
N HIS A 28 13.44 -3.11 -18.24
CA HIS A 28 14.76 -2.47 -18.07
C HIS A 28 14.69 -1.12 -17.33
N SER A 29 13.51 -0.78 -16.80
CA SER A 29 13.34 0.40 -15.95
C SER A 29 14.00 0.17 -14.59
N LYS A 30 14.51 1.24 -13.97
CA LYS A 30 15.15 1.20 -12.64
C LYS A 30 14.21 0.51 -11.63
N SER A 31 14.62 -0.63 -11.08
CA SER A 31 13.80 -1.50 -10.21
C SER A 31 13.12 -0.74 -9.06
N LEU A 32 13.88 0.17 -8.43
CA LEU A 32 13.41 1.03 -7.35
C LEU A 32 12.27 1.97 -7.76
N LYS A 33 12.29 2.47 -9.00
CA LYS A 33 11.25 3.37 -9.51
C LYS A 33 9.94 2.64 -9.75
N ASN A 34 10.00 1.44 -10.32
CA ASN A 34 8.82 0.61 -10.54
C ASN A 34 8.22 0.14 -9.21
N ALA A 35 9.07 -0.23 -8.24
CA ALA A 35 8.66 -0.61 -6.89
C ALA A 35 8.00 0.55 -6.12
N ALA A 36 8.52 1.78 -6.25
CA ALA A 36 7.87 2.95 -5.69
C ALA A 36 6.51 3.23 -6.36
N LEU A 37 6.42 3.07 -7.69
CA LEU A 37 5.17 3.28 -8.42
C LEU A 37 4.09 2.25 -8.08
N SER A 38 4.44 1.02 -7.73
CA SER A 38 3.47 0.01 -7.30
C SER A 38 3.00 0.20 -5.85
N ALA A 39 3.79 0.86 -5.01
CA ALA A 39 3.45 1.17 -3.62
C ALA A 39 2.53 2.42 -3.49
N LEU A 40 2.73 3.42 -4.35
CA LEU A 40 2.07 4.72 -4.27
C LEU A 40 0.53 4.72 -4.33
N PRO A 41 -0.15 3.94 -5.19
CA PRO A 41 -1.59 4.13 -5.46
C PRO A 41 -2.50 3.91 -4.24
N ILE A 42 -2.07 3.08 -3.28
CA ILE A 42 -2.86 2.82 -2.06
C ILE A 42 -2.20 3.46 -0.83
N ALA A 43 -0.87 3.41 -0.72
CA ALA A 43 -0.20 3.98 0.44
C ALA A 43 -0.40 5.51 0.51
N LEU A 44 -0.32 6.21 -0.62
CA LEU A 44 -0.39 7.67 -0.65
C LEU A 44 -1.77 8.20 -0.20
N PRO A 45 -2.92 7.70 -0.71
CA PRO A 45 -4.23 8.10 -0.20
C PRO A 45 -4.42 7.78 1.30
N CYS A 46 -3.93 6.63 1.78
CA CYS A 46 -4.02 6.27 3.20
C CYS A 46 -3.28 7.27 4.09
N PHE A 47 -2.05 7.64 3.73
CA PHE A 47 -1.29 8.64 4.49
C PHE A 47 -1.90 10.05 4.37
N ALA A 48 -2.40 10.43 3.19
CA ALA A 48 -3.05 11.72 3.00
C ALA A 48 -4.30 11.86 3.89
N TYR A 49 -5.12 10.80 3.97
CA TYR A 49 -6.32 10.81 4.81
C TYR A 49 -5.98 10.74 6.30
N ALA A 50 -4.93 10.01 6.69
CA ALA A 50 -4.41 10.04 8.06
C ALA A 50 -3.97 11.46 8.46
N ILE A 51 -3.22 12.15 7.59
CA ILE A 51 -2.80 13.55 7.84
C ILE A 51 -4.02 14.46 7.96
N TRP A 52 -5.03 14.30 7.10
CA TRP A 52 -6.27 15.06 7.18
C TRP A 52 -6.95 14.88 8.55
N ILE A 53 -7.07 13.64 9.03
CA ILE A 53 -7.65 13.36 10.35
C ILE A 53 -6.83 14.05 11.44
N ALA A 54 -5.51 13.92 11.41
CA ALA A 54 -4.63 14.50 12.42
C ALA A 54 -4.70 16.03 12.49
N LEU A 55 -5.00 16.70 11.37
CA LEU A 55 -5.07 18.15 11.29
C LEU A 55 -6.47 18.73 11.54
N THR A 56 -7.52 17.95 11.31
CA THR A 56 -8.90 18.46 11.28
C THR A 56 -9.79 17.92 12.40
N GLN A 57 -9.43 16.78 12.99
CA GLN A 57 -10.25 16.14 14.02
C GLN A 57 -9.67 16.41 15.40
N ASP A 58 -10.55 16.66 16.37
CA ASP A 58 -10.17 16.61 17.78
C ASP A 58 -9.88 15.14 18.13
N LEU A 59 -8.64 14.86 18.50
CA LEU A 59 -8.17 13.52 18.87
C LEU A 59 -8.22 13.29 20.39
N SER A 60 -8.73 14.26 21.15
CA SER A 60 -8.84 14.11 22.59
C SER A 60 -9.89 13.06 22.96
N CYS A 61 -9.59 12.34 24.03
CA CYS A 61 -10.51 11.44 24.71
C CYS A 61 -10.83 12.03 26.08
N PRO A 62 -12.07 11.91 26.58
CA PRO A 62 -12.40 12.32 27.93
C PRO A 62 -11.56 11.53 28.95
N ALA A 63 -11.15 12.20 30.03
CA ALA A 63 -10.35 11.60 31.10
C ALA A 63 -11.11 10.50 31.89
N GLN A 64 -12.44 10.46 31.77
CA GLN A 64 -13.32 9.50 32.43
C GLN A 64 -14.39 9.03 31.43
N GLY A 65 -14.51 7.71 31.27
CA GLY A 65 -15.46 7.07 30.35
C GLY A 65 -14.78 6.42 29.12
N PRO A 66 -15.51 5.57 28.36
CA PRO A 66 -14.98 4.97 27.14
C PRO A 66 -14.75 6.05 26.08
N CYS A 67 -13.59 6.01 25.43
CA CYS A 67 -13.32 6.92 24.32
C CYS A 67 -14.03 6.43 23.05
N GLU A 68 -15.14 7.07 22.70
CA GLU A 68 -15.90 6.79 21.48
C GLU A 68 -15.36 7.54 20.25
N ASN A 69 -14.20 8.20 20.39
CA ASN A 69 -13.60 8.96 19.31
C ASN A 69 -13.01 8.03 18.25
N MET A 70 -13.83 7.72 17.25
CA MET A 70 -13.46 6.90 16.11
C MET A 70 -12.35 7.53 15.26
N ALA A 71 -12.15 8.86 15.30
CA ALA A 71 -11.13 9.52 14.49
C ALA A 71 -9.72 9.04 14.86
N GLN A 72 -9.44 8.83 16.16
CA GLN A 72 -8.15 8.31 16.61
C GLN A 72 -7.90 6.87 16.13
N ILE A 73 -8.95 6.03 16.13
CA ILE A 73 -8.87 4.65 15.64
C ILE A 73 -8.62 4.63 14.13
N TRP A 74 -9.34 5.45 13.36
CA TRP A 74 -9.17 5.56 11.91
C TRP A 74 -7.81 6.11 11.53
N LEU A 75 -7.29 7.08 12.28
CA LEU A 75 -5.93 7.61 12.09
C LEU A 75 -4.88 6.49 12.18
N ILE A 76 -4.93 5.69 13.25
CA ILE A 76 -4.01 4.56 13.47
C ILE A 76 -4.21 3.51 12.37
N ALA A 77 -5.44 3.15 12.05
CA ALA A 77 -5.75 2.15 11.03
C ALA A 77 -5.20 2.56 9.66
N LEU A 78 -5.37 3.81 9.25
CA LEU A 78 -4.89 4.31 7.96
C LEU A 78 -3.36 4.39 7.89
N CYS A 79 -2.69 4.74 8.98
CA CYS A 79 -1.23 4.65 9.07
C CYS A 79 -0.74 3.21 8.90
N VAL A 80 -1.36 2.26 9.60
CA VAL A 80 -1.00 0.83 9.51
C VAL A 80 -1.25 0.29 8.10
N ILE A 81 -2.42 0.57 7.52
CA ILE A 81 -2.76 0.15 6.15
C ILE A 81 -1.80 0.81 5.14
N GLY A 82 -1.48 2.09 5.30
CA GLY A 82 -0.53 2.81 4.45
C GLY A 82 0.87 2.20 4.46
N VAL A 83 1.37 1.80 5.64
CA VAL A 83 2.66 1.12 5.77
C VAL A 83 2.61 -0.27 5.14
N LEU A 84 1.58 -1.07 5.46
CA LEU A 84 1.45 -2.43 4.93
C LEU A 84 1.34 -2.43 3.40
N THR A 85 0.53 -1.55 2.83
CA THR A 85 0.38 -1.39 1.37
C THR A 85 1.64 -0.86 0.71
N GLY A 86 2.33 0.07 1.38
CA GLY A 86 3.62 0.58 0.92
C GLY A 86 4.66 -0.53 0.82
N VAL A 87 4.84 -1.31 1.88
CA VAL A 87 5.83 -2.41 1.93
C VAL A 87 5.47 -3.53 0.97
N THR A 88 4.20 -3.96 0.94
CA THR A 88 3.74 -5.04 0.05
C THR A 88 3.81 -4.61 -1.42
N GLY A 89 3.32 -3.42 -1.76
CA GLY A 89 3.40 -2.88 -3.11
C GLY A 89 4.85 -2.71 -3.59
N PHE A 90 5.75 -2.28 -2.72
CA PHE A 90 7.18 -2.18 -3.02
C PHE A 90 7.81 -3.56 -3.27
N GLY A 91 7.55 -4.53 -2.39
CA GLY A 91 8.03 -5.90 -2.53
C GLY A 91 7.54 -6.57 -3.82
N VAL A 92 6.25 -6.42 -4.14
CA VAL A 92 5.67 -6.90 -5.39
C VAL A 92 6.35 -6.25 -6.60
N GLY A 93 6.62 -4.95 -6.56
CA GLY A 93 7.29 -4.27 -7.67
C GLY A 93 8.73 -4.77 -7.89
N LEU A 94 9.47 -5.07 -6.81
CA LEU A 94 10.79 -5.70 -6.90
C LEU A 94 10.73 -7.12 -7.47
N LEU A 95 9.79 -7.94 -6.98
CA LEU A 95 9.59 -9.31 -7.45
C LEU A 95 9.16 -9.35 -8.91
N GLY A 96 8.28 -8.43 -9.32
CA GLY A 96 7.86 -8.26 -10.71
C GLY A 96 9.06 -7.94 -11.61
N ASP A 97 9.89 -6.97 -11.21
CA ASP A 97 11.09 -6.60 -11.99
C ASP A 97 12.09 -7.77 -12.11
N ALA A 98 12.33 -8.50 -11.01
CA ALA A 98 13.19 -9.68 -11.02
C ALA A 98 12.65 -10.78 -11.96
N TYR A 99 11.35 -11.06 -11.90
CA TYR A 99 10.68 -12.02 -12.78
C TYR A 99 10.77 -11.60 -14.26
N ALA A 100 10.54 -10.33 -14.56
CA ALA A 100 10.58 -9.80 -15.93
C ALA A 100 12.00 -9.85 -16.52
N ARG A 101 13.04 -9.57 -15.72
CA ARG A 101 14.45 -9.72 -16.14
C ARG A 101 14.81 -11.16 -16.46
N ARG A 102 14.43 -12.10 -15.59
CA ARG A 102 14.69 -13.54 -15.79
C ARG A 102 14.02 -14.05 -17.07
N ARG A 103 12.76 -13.69 -17.30
CA ARG A 103 12.03 -14.03 -18.52
C ARG A 103 12.64 -13.41 -19.79
N ALA A 104 13.17 -12.19 -19.70
CA ALA A 104 13.83 -11.53 -20.83
C ALA A 104 15.18 -12.18 -21.19
N GLN A 105 15.90 -12.73 -20.21
CA GLN A 105 17.11 -13.53 -20.44
C GLN A 105 16.77 -14.89 -21.07
N GLU A 106 15.74 -15.58 -20.57
CA GLU A 106 15.27 -16.87 -21.10
C GLU A 106 14.75 -16.78 -22.55
N ARG A 107 14.24 -15.62 -22.99
CA ARG A 107 13.82 -15.39 -24.39
C ARG A 107 14.94 -15.04 -25.37
N LYS A 108 16.14 -14.73 -24.88
CA LYS A 108 17.31 -14.39 -25.72
C LYS A 108 18.25 -15.58 -25.97
N LEU A 109 17.99 -16.71 -25.31
CA LEU A 109 18.53 -18.04 -25.60
C LEU A 109 17.56 -18.79 -26.52
#